data_AF-Q8MV34-F1
#
_entry.id   AF-Q8MV34-F1
#
_cell.length_a   1.000
_cell.length_b   1.000
_cell.length_c   1.000
_cell.angle_alpha   90.00
_cell.angle_beta   90.00
_cell.angle_gamma   90.00
#
_symmetry.space_group_name_H-M   'P 1'
#
loop_
_entity.id
_entity.type
_entity.pdbx_description
1 polymer ?
#
loop_
_entity_poly.entity_id
_entity_poly.type
_entity_poly.pdbx_seq_one_letter_code
_entity_poly.pdbx_strand_id
1 'polypeptide(L)'
;IPFAEPPINELRFKPPETVDSWDGILEATKESNMCIQTNHFFPSISHLILGEEDCLYLDVYTPNINGKFPVMFWIHGGGFLAGHSGSNIFGAEYFMDKDVVLVSINYRLGLFGFISTEDDVIPGNYGLKDQVLALRWVQENIAKFGGDPDQVTIFGESAG
;
A
#
# COMPACT_ATOMS: atom_id res chain seq x y z
N ILE A 1 0.68 -8.33 -2.54
CA ILE A 1 1.48 -8.32 -3.79
C ILE A 1 2.54 -7.23 -3.69
N PRO A 2 3.84 -7.50 -3.84
CA PRO A 2 4.87 -6.47 -3.79
C PRO A 2 4.71 -5.53 -4.99
N PHE A 3 4.64 -4.23 -4.73
CA PHE A 3 4.64 -3.20 -5.79
C PHE A 3 5.96 -2.45 -5.87
N ALA A 4 6.86 -2.66 -4.91
CA ALA A 4 8.16 -2.03 -4.82
C ALA A 4 9.19 -2.99 -4.21
N GLU A 5 10.47 -2.71 -4.42
CA GLU A 5 11.55 -3.34 -3.65
C GLU A 5 11.41 -3.03 -2.14
N PRO A 6 11.76 -3.98 -1.26
CA PRO A 6 11.76 -3.75 0.18
C PRO A 6 12.66 -2.55 0.55
N PRO A 7 12.15 -1.51 1.24
CA PRO A 7 12.90 -0.29 1.53
C PRO A 7 13.86 -0.44 2.71
N ILE A 8 14.62 -1.54 2.72
CA ILE A 8 15.55 -1.95 3.78
C ILE A 8 17.00 -1.61 3.43
N ASN A 9 17.88 -1.63 4.44
CA ASN A 9 19.31 -1.40 4.27
C ASN A 9 19.60 -0.09 3.49
N GLU A 10 20.25 -0.21 2.34
CA GLU A 10 20.61 0.93 1.48
C GLU A 10 19.39 1.62 0.84
N LEU A 11 18.21 0.98 0.81
CA LEU A 11 16.97 1.58 0.30
C LEU A 11 16.18 2.32 1.39
N ARG A 12 16.62 2.24 2.65
CA ARG A 12 16.01 3.00 3.74
C ARG A 12 16.19 4.50 3.48
N PHE A 13 15.10 5.26 3.63
CA PHE A 13 15.05 6.70 3.37
C PHE A 13 15.42 7.09 1.92
N LYS A 14 15.12 6.21 0.95
CA LYS A 14 15.19 6.51 -0.48
C LYS A 14 13.80 6.43 -1.13
N PRO A 15 13.59 7.07 -2.29
CA PRO A 15 12.41 6.80 -3.12
C PRO A 15 12.24 5.28 -3.35
N PRO A 16 11.00 4.78 -3.41
CA PRO A 16 10.78 3.37 -3.67
C PRO A 16 11.21 3.03 -5.10
N GLU A 17 11.73 1.83 -5.27
CA GLU A 17 12.14 1.28 -6.56
C GLU A 17 11.14 0.22 -7.00
N THR A 18 10.93 0.08 -8.31
CA THR A 18 10.07 -0.98 -8.86
C THR A 18 10.63 -2.34 -8.51
N VAL A 19 9.77 -3.26 -8.11
CA VAL A 19 10.17 -4.64 -7.83
C VAL A 19 10.78 -5.31 -9.06
N ASP A 20 11.89 -6.02 -8.87
CA ASP A 20 12.52 -6.84 -9.89
C ASP A 20 11.60 -7.97 -10.34
N SER A 21 11.73 -8.41 -11.59
CA SER A 21 11.04 -9.60 -12.05
C SER A 21 11.57 -10.85 -11.33
N TRP A 22 10.68 -11.72 -10.88
CA TRP A 22 11.03 -13.01 -10.30
C TRP A 22 10.60 -14.17 -11.20
N ASP A 23 11.32 -15.29 -11.10
CA ASP A 23 10.92 -16.55 -11.73
C ASP A 23 9.90 -17.29 -10.85
N GLY A 24 8.94 -17.96 -11.49
CA GLY A 24 7.96 -18.81 -10.82
C GLY A 24 6.70 -18.07 -10.36
N ILE A 25 5.99 -18.68 -9.40
CA ILE A 25 4.69 -18.22 -8.91
C ILE A 25 4.86 -17.67 -7.49
N LEU A 26 4.39 -16.43 -7.27
CA LEU A 26 4.30 -15.85 -5.94
C LEU A 26 2.98 -16.27 -5.28
N GLU A 27 3.06 -16.91 -4.13
CA GLU A 27 1.91 -17.25 -3.29
C GLU A 27 1.38 -16.02 -2.55
N ALA A 28 0.40 -15.31 -3.14
CA ALA A 28 -0.20 -14.10 -2.60
C ALA A 28 -1.50 -14.38 -1.80
N THR A 29 -1.48 -15.37 -0.91
CA THR A 29 -2.65 -15.85 -0.16
C THR A 29 -2.72 -15.38 1.30
N LYS A 30 -1.70 -14.63 1.76
CA LYS A 30 -1.59 -14.11 3.12
C LYS A 30 -1.58 -12.59 3.09
N GLU A 31 -2.09 -11.99 4.15
CA GLU A 31 -1.94 -10.56 4.36
C GLU A 31 -0.46 -10.18 4.44
N SER A 32 -0.15 -9.03 3.86
CA SER A 32 1.19 -8.46 3.86
C SER A 32 1.55 -7.87 5.23
N ASN A 33 2.86 -7.75 5.47
CA ASN A 33 3.36 -7.10 6.66
C ASN A 33 2.93 -5.63 6.70
N MET A 34 2.50 -5.18 7.88
CA MET A 34 2.28 -3.77 8.17
C MET A 34 3.61 -3.03 8.18
N CYS A 35 3.63 -1.75 7.79
CA CYS A 35 4.82 -0.92 7.97
C CYS A 35 5.12 -0.67 9.44
N ILE A 36 6.42 -0.50 9.79
CA ILE A 36 6.85 -0.15 11.16
C ILE A 36 6.06 1.05 11.68
N GLN A 37 5.40 0.86 12.82
CA GLN A 37 4.55 1.88 13.43
C GLN A 37 4.40 1.69 14.94
N THR A 38 4.03 2.78 15.61
CA THR A 38 3.49 2.78 16.96
C THR A 38 2.04 3.25 16.88
N ASN A 39 1.11 2.43 17.38
CA ASN A 39 -0.30 2.77 17.25
C ASN A 39 -0.77 3.67 18.41
N HIS A 40 -0.65 4.98 18.23
CA HIS A 40 -1.06 5.97 19.22
C HIS A 40 -2.59 6.13 19.36
N PHE A 41 -3.37 5.60 18.42
CA PHE A 41 -4.83 5.66 18.47
C PHE A 41 -5.44 4.67 19.46
N PHE A 42 -4.68 3.63 19.85
CA PHE A 42 -5.10 2.65 20.84
C PHE A 42 -4.15 2.67 22.05
N PRO A 43 -4.54 3.35 23.15
CA PRO A 43 -3.67 3.54 24.32
C PRO A 43 -3.09 2.23 24.88
N SER A 44 -3.85 1.13 24.82
CA SER A 44 -3.45 -0.19 25.30
C SER A 44 -2.26 -0.80 24.56
N ILE A 45 -2.02 -0.44 23.30
CA ILE A 45 -0.92 -0.97 22.47
C ILE A 45 0.05 0.13 22.01
N SER A 46 -0.16 1.37 22.45
CA SER A 46 0.65 2.53 22.07
C SER A 46 2.14 2.43 22.42
N HIS A 47 2.51 1.52 23.31
CA HIS A 47 3.89 1.24 23.72
C HIS A 47 4.57 0.13 22.88
N LEU A 48 3.82 -0.55 22.02
CA LEU A 48 4.34 -1.61 21.16
C LEU A 48 4.78 -1.03 19.81
N ILE A 49 5.93 -1.49 19.33
CA ILE A 49 6.35 -1.31 17.94
C ILE A 49 5.83 -2.50 17.16
N LEU A 50 5.05 -2.24 16.12
CA LEU A 50 4.44 -3.23 15.25
C LEU A 50 4.98 -3.09 13.83
N GLY A 51 4.87 -4.15 13.03
CA GLY A 51 5.22 -4.12 11.60
C GLY A 51 6.69 -4.33 11.29
N GLU A 52 7.01 -4.28 10.01
CA GLU A 52 8.35 -4.49 9.43
C GLU A 52 8.66 -3.40 8.39
N GLU A 53 9.93 -3.21 8.04
CA GLU A 53 10.30 -2.26 6.98
C GLU A 53 9.94 -2.78 5.59
N ASP A 54 10.03 -4.11 5.40
CA ASP A 54 9.51 -4.77 4.22
C ASP A 54 7.98 -4.82 4.29
N CYS A 55 7.34 -3.73 3.83
CA CYS A 55 5.91 -3.52 3.93
C CYS A 55 5.25 -2.96 2.66
N LEU A 56 6.00 -2.76 1.56
CA LEU A 56 5.50 -2.13 0.32
C LEU A 56 4.71 -3.13 -0.55
N TYR A 57 3.56 -3.52 -0.03
CA TYR A 57 2.63 -4.45 -0.64
C TYR A 57 1.25 -3.80 -0.83
N LEU A 58 0.53 -4.33 -1.82
CA LEU A 58 -0.88 -4.03 -2.06
C LEU A 58 -1.71 -5.31 -2.13
N ASP A 59 -2.99 -5.18 -1.84
CA ASP A 59 -3.98 -6.25 -1.92
C ASP A 59 -5.00 -5.89 -3.00
N VAL A 60 -5.42 -6.89 -3.80
CA VAL A 60 -6.37 -6.72 -4.90
C VAL A 60 -7.54 -7.65 -4.68
N TYR A 61 -8.74 -7.09 -4.64
CA TYR A 61 -9.99 -7.81 -4.51
C TYR A 61 -10.85 -7.55 -5.74
N THR A 62 -11.36 -8.62 -6.36
CA THR A 62 -12.15 -8.54 -7.58
C THR A 62 -13.27 -9.58 -7.56
N PRO A 63 -14.49 -9.22 -7.98
CA PRO A 63 -15.59 -10.18 -8.11
C PRO A 63 -15.39 -11.13 -9.29
N ASN A 64 -14.65 -10.72 -10.33
CA ASN A 64 -14.36 -11.54 -11.51
C ASN A 64 -13.14 -11.02 -12.29
N ILE A 65 -12.13 -11.87 -12.49
CA ILE A 65 -10.90 -11.54 -13.21
C ILE A 65 -11.08 -11.30 -14.72
N ASN A 66 -12.17 -11.78 -15.32
CA ASN A 66 -12.47 -11.60 -16.75
C ASN A 66 -13.33 -10.35 -17.03
N GLY A 67 -13.59 -9.53 -16.00
CA GLY A 67 -14.35 -8.29 -16.13
C GLY A 67 -13.55 -7.13 -16.71
N LYS A 68 -14.20 -5.97 -16.74
CA LYS A 68 -13.58 -4.66 -16.98
C LYS A 68 -14.28 -3.63 -16.10
N PHE A 69 -13.97 -3.68 -14.81
CA PHE A 69 -14.67 -2.95 -13.75
C PHE A 69 -13.92 -1.68 -13.35
N PRO A 70 -14.62 -0.61 -12.91
CA PRO A 70 -13.98 0.52 -12.25
C PRO A 70 -13.10 0.08 -11.08
N VAL A 71 -11.98 0.77 -10.90
CA VAL A 71 -11.00 0.46 -9.86
C VAL A 71 -11.14 1.48 -8.73
N MET A 72 -11.35 0.99 -7.51
CA MET A 72 -11.33 1.78 -6.29
C MET A 72 -9.98 1.59 -5.59
N PHE A 73 -9.19 2.65 -5.48
CA PHE A 73 -7.85 2.63 -4.91
C PHE A 73 -7.86 3.28 -3.53
N TRP A 74 -7.74 2.45 -2.49
CA TRP A 74 -7.83 2.83 -1.09
C TRP A 74 -6.47 3.19 -0.50
N ILE A 75 -6.38 4.37 0.10
CA ILE A 75 -5.25 4.83 0.91
C ILE A 75 -5.73 4.96 2.36
N HIS A 76 -5.14 4.18 3.26
CA HIS A 76 -5.55 4.21 4.67
C HIS A 76 -5.07 5.49 5.38
N GLY A 77 -5.85 5.94 6.36
CA GLY A 77 -5.50 7.03 7.26
C GLY A 77 -4.52 6.63 8.36
N GLY A 78 -4.55 7.39 9.47
CA GLY A 78 -3.70 7.16 10.65
C GLY A 78 -2.60 8.20 10.84
N GLY A 79 -2.83 9.43 10.37
CA GLY A 79 -1.97 10.60 10.64
C GLY A 79 -0.55 10.45 10.12
N PHE A 80 -0.32 9.60 9.11
CA PHE A 80 1.00 9.19 8.62
C PHE A 80 1.88 8.46 9.65
N LEU A 81 1.32 8.02 10.79
CA LEU A 81 2.07 7.38 11.88
C LEU A 81 1.70 5.92 12.10
N ALA A 82 0.47 5.53 11.76
CA ALA A 82 -0.07 4.19 11.93
C ALA A 82 -1.08 3.86 10.82
N GLY A 83 -1.50 2.60 10.70
CA GLY A 83 -2.43 2.09 9.69
C GLY A 83 -1.82 0.98 8.83
N HIS A 84 -2.67 0.25 8.09
CA HIS A 84 -2.28 -0.76 7.11
C HIS A 84 -3.44 -1.10 6.16
N SER A 85 -3.17 -1.85 5.09
CA SER A 85 -4.12 -2.30 4.07
C SER A 85 -5.00 -3.49 4.47
N GLY A 86 -4.77 -4.07 5.65
CA GLY A 86 -5.30 -5.37 6.04
C GLY A 86 -6.83 -5.43 6.15
N SER A 87 -7.37 -6.60 5.80
CA SER A 87 -8.80 -6.87 5.72
C SER A 87 -9.48 -6.94 7.09
N ASN A 88 -8.72 -7.16 8.16
CA ASN A 88 -9.22 -7.11 9.54
C ASN A 88 -9.85 -5.77 9.92
N ILE A 89 -9.40 -4.66 9.31
CA ILE A 89 -9.95 -3.32 9.50
C ILE A 89 -10.68 -2.86 8.23
N PHE A 90 -10.10 -3.14 7.05
CA PHE A 90 -10.60 -2.67 5.76
C PHE A 90 -11.03 -3.84 4.86
N GLY A 91 -11.93 -4.68 5.39
CA GLY A 91 -12.48 -5.82 4.67
C GLY A 91 -13.16 -5.43 3.36
N ALA A 92 -12.96 -6.26 2.33
CA ALA A 92 -13.46 -6.01 0.98
C ALA A 92 -14.90 -6.51 0.76
N GLU A 93 -15.52 -7.18 1.74
CA GLU A 93 -16.75 -7.97 1.58
C GLU A 93 -17.89 -7.15 0.98
N TYR A 94 -18.10 -5.93 1.46
CA TYR A 94 -19.17 -5.05 0.96
C TYR A 94 -18.90 -4.53 -0.46
N PHE A 95 -17.64 -4.40 -0.85
CA PHE A 95 -17.26 -4.03 -2.22
C PHE A 95 -17.37 -5.21 -3.17
N MET A 96 -17.15 -6.44 -2.70
CA MET A 96 -17.25 -7.66 -3.53
C MET A 96 -18.71 -8.00 -3.92
N ASP A 97 -19.70 -7.35 -3.31
CA ASP A 97 -21.10 -7.35 -3.76
C ASP A 97 -21.37 -6.37 -4.93
N LYS A 98 -20.33 -5.66 -5.42
CA LYS A 98 -20.42 -4.67 -6.50
C LYS A 98 -19.45 -5.01 -7.63
N ASP A 99 -19.76 -4.51 -8.82
CA ASP A 99 -18.92 -4.62 -10.03
C ASP A 99 -17.74 -3.63 -9.97
N VAL A 100 -16.86 -3.78 -8.98
CA VAL A 100 -15.66 -2.95 -8.78
C VAL A 100 -14.45 -3.80 -8.43
N VAL A 101 -13.25 -3.36 -8.81
CA VAL A 101 -12.00 -3.89 -8.27
C VAL A 101 -11.54 -2.98 -7.15
N LEU A 102 -11.29 -3.53 -5.96
CA LEU A 102 -10.71 -2.80 -4.84
C LEU A 102 -9.21 -3.08 -4.75
N VAL A 103 -8.41 -2.02 -4.66
CA VAL A 103 -6.98 -2.10 -4.38
C VAL A 103 -6.71 -1.35 -3.09
N SER A 104 -6.14 -2.01 -2.09
CA SER A 104 -5.66 -1.37 -0.85
C SER A 104 -4.14 -1.48 -0.77
N ILE A 105 -3.48 -0.46 -0.24
CA ILE A 105 -2.01 -0.40 -0.22
C ILE A 105 -1.48 -0.13 1.18
N ASN A 106 -0.27 -0.61 1.44
CA ASN A 106 0.59 -0.07 2.47
C ASN A 106 1.50 1.02 1.88
N TYR A 107 1.87 2.00 2.69
CA TYR A 107 2.90 3.00 2.38
C TYR A 107 3.73 3.26 3.63
N ARG A 108 5.01 3.66 3.49
CA ARG A 108 5.88 3.88 4.66
C ARG A 108 5.30 4.97 5.58
N LEU A 109 5.43 4.73 6.88
CA LEU A 109 4.88 5.57 7.95
C LEU A 109 5.98 6.23 8.79
N GLY A 110 5.60 7.25 9.55
CA GLY A 110 6.43 7.95 10.51
C GLY A 110 7.77 8.38 9.94
N LEU A 111 8.84 8.12 10.70
CA LEU A 111 10.22 8.43 10.29
C LEU A 111 10.59 7.78 8.95
N PHE A 112 10.16 6.54 8.71
CA PHE A 112 10.53 5.79 7.51
C PHE A 112 9.90 6.37 6.24
N GLY A 113 8.69 6.93 6.34
CA GLY A 113 7.98 7.52 5.21
C GLY A 113 8.24 9.01 5.01
N PHE A 114 8.50 9.76 6.08
CA PHE A 114 8.35 11.22 6.05
C PHE A 114 9.51 12.00 6.66
N ILE A 115 10.62 11.35 7.02
CA ILE A 115 11.83 12.07 7.42
C ILE A 115 12.32 12.97 6.26
N SER A 116 12.71 14.19 6.60
CA SER A 116 13.37 15.11 5.69
C SER A 116 14.49 15.85 6.41
N THR A 117 15.60 16.07 5.70
CA THR A 117 16.69 16.98 6.12
C THR A 117 16.52 18.37 5.51
N GLU A 118 15.42 18.62 4.78
CA GLU A 118 15.14 19.87 4.04
C GLU A 118 16.25 20.24 3.03
N ASP A 119 16.99 19.24 2.55
CA ASP A 119 17.99 19.33 1.49
C ASP A 119 17.79 18.20 0.46
N ASP A 120 18.67 18.13 -0.54
CA ASP A 120 18.59 17.13 -1.61
C ASP A 120 19.04 15.72 -1.18
N VAL A 121 19.61 15.55 0.02
CA VAL A 121 20.12 14.26 0.51
C VAL A 121 18.97 13.39 1.01
N ILE A 122 18.10 13.94 1.86
CA ILE A 122 16.87 13.29 2.32
C ILE A 122 15.70 14.27 2.12
N PRO A 123 15.18 14.40 0.89
CA PRO A 123 14.14 15.39 0.57
C PRO A 123 12.77 15.06 1.19
N GLY A 124 12.59 13.82 1.67
CA GLY A 124 11.35 13.35 2.30
C GLY A 124 10.25 12.92 1.32
N ASN A 125 9.03 12.84 1.88
CA ASN A 125 7.81 12.38 1.20
C ASN A 125 7.94 10.97 0.57
N TYR A 126 8.71 10.09 1.19
CA TYR A 126 8.88 8.72 0.72
C TYR A 126 7.58 7.92 0.76
N GLY A 127 6.77 8.07 1.82
CA GLY A 127 5.45 7.47 1.90
C GLY A 127 4.52 7.90 0.76
N LEU A 128 4.56 9.18 0.35
CA LEU A 128 3.80 9.64 -0.82
C LEU A 128 4.35 9.09 -2.14
N LYS A 129 5.67 8.93 -2.24
CA LYS A 129 6.29 8.29 -3.41
C LYS A 129 5.92 6.80 -3.50
N ASP A 130 5.73 6.13 -2.36
CA ASP A 130 5.21 4.75 -2.31
C ASP A 130 3.81 4.67 -2.89
N GLN A 131 2.92 5.60 -2.48
CA GLN A 131 1.56 5.69 -3.03
C GLN A 131 1.56 5.92 -4.55
N VAL A 132 2.43 6.80 -5.06
CA VAL A 132 2.59 7.04 -6.51
C VAL A 132 3.07 5.78 -7.23
N LEU A 133 4.03 5.04 -6.66
CA LEU A 133 4.51 3.82 -7.29
C LEU A 133 3.44 2.72 -7.30
N ALA A 134 2.65 2.59 -6.23
CA ALA A 134 1.51 1.68 -6.20
C ALA A 134 0.43 2.05 -7.24
N LEU A 135 0.16 3.34 -7.47
CA LEU A 135 -0.73 3.79 -8.54
C LEU A 135 -0.19 3.44 -9.93
N ARG A 136 1.12 3.56 -10.15
CA ARG A 136 1.75 3.09 -11.41
C ARG A 136 1.61 1.59 -11.58
N TRP A 137 1.81 0.82 -10.51
CA TRP A 137 1.57 -0.62 -10.53
C TRP A 137 0.13 -0.94 -10.97
N VAL A 138 -0.87 -0.20 -10.46
CA VAL A 138 -2.27 -0.36 -10.87
C VAL A 138 -2.44 -0.07 -12.37
N GLN A 139 -1.90 1.03 -12.87
CA GLN A 139 -1.97 1.36 -14.30
C GLN A 139 -1.39 0.26 -15.19
N GLU A 140 -0.30 -0.38 -14.77
CA GLU A 140 0.38 -1.41 -15.55
C GLU A 140 -0.25 -2.81 -15.42
N ASN A 141 -0.93 -3.11 -14.31
CA ASN A 141 -1.30 -4.49 -13.96
C ASN A 141 -2.78 -4.73 -13.75
N ILE A 142 -3.59 -3.73 -13.39
CA ILE A 142 -4.96 -3.96 -12.88
C ILE A 142 -5.89 -4.60 -13.90
N ALA A 143 -5.61 -4.42 -15.20
CA ALA A 143 -6.33 -5.09 -16.28
C ALA A 143 -6.29 -6.63 -16.17
N LYS A 144 -5.22 -7.21 -15.61
CA LYS A 144 -5.09 -8.66 -15.37
C LYS A 144 -6.00 -9.16 -14.25
N PHE A 145 -6.54 -8.26 -13.43
CA PHE A 145 -7.43 -8.54 -12.31
C PHE A 145 -8.89 -8.16 -12.62
N GLY A 146 -9.20 -7.88 -13.90
CA GLY A 146 -10.52 -7.47 -14.36
C GLY A 146 -10.83 -6.00 -14.12
N GLY A 147 -9.84 -5.17 -13.76
CA GLY A 147 -10.01 -3.73 -13.57
C GLY A 147 -9.79 -2.92 -14.86
N ASP A 148 -10.42 -1.76 -14.95
CA ASP A 148 -10.23 -0.79 -16.03
C ASP A 148 -9.20 0.28 -15.59
N PRO A 149 -7.96 0.28 -16.14
CA PRO A 149 -6.95 1.27 -15.75
C PRO A 149 -7.34 2.71 -16.12
N ASP A 150 -8.30 2.90 -17.04
CA ASP A 150 -8.82 4.20 -17.43
C ASP A 150 -9.91 4.73 -16.47
N GLN A 151 -10.37 3.91 -15.51
CA GLN A 151 -11.42 4.26 -14.54
C GLN A 151 -10.98 4.00 -13.11
N VAL A 152 -9.93 4.69 -12.68
CA VAL A 152 -9.41 4.62 -11.31
C VAL A 152 -9.96 5.77 -10.47
N THR A 153 -10.60 5.42 -9.35
CA THR A 153 -11.04 6.37 -8.30
C THR A 153 -10.16 6.19 -7.07
N ILE A 154 -9.39 7.23 -6.73
CA ILE A 154 -8.61 7.27 -5.49
C ILE A 154 -9.52 7.74 -4.35
N PHE A 155 -9.50 7.03 -3.23
CA PHE A 155 -10.24 7.42 -2.03
C PHE A 155 -9.46 7.03 -0.77
N GLY A 156 -9.70 7.78 0.30
CA GLY A 156 -9.01 7.63 1.58
C GLY A 156 -9.81 8.27 2.71
N GLU A 157 -9.36 8.04 3.94
CA GLU A 157 -9.93 8.65 5.14
C GLU A 157 -8.81 9.29 5.97
N SER A 158 -9.11 10.45 6.56
CA SER A 158 -8.20 11.21 7.41
C SER A 158 -6.90 11.63 6.70
N ALA A 159 -5.80 10.89 6.87
CA ALA A 159 -4.52 11.17 6.22
C ALA A 159 -4.40 10.56 4.81
N GLY A 160 -5.28 9.61 4.48
CA GLY A 160 -5.32 8.94 3.19
C GLY A 160 -6.05 9.73 2.11
#